data_AF-A0AAJ6B9I3-F1
#
_entry.id   AF-A0AAJ6B9I3-F1
#
_cell.length_a   1.000
_cell.length_b   1.000
_cell.length_c   1.000
_cell.angle_alpha   90.00
_cell.angle_beta   90.00
_cell.angle_gamma   90.00
#
_symmetry.space_group_name_H-M   'P 1'
#
loop_
_entity.id
_entity.type
_entity.pdbx_description
1 polymer ?
#
loop_
_entity_poly.entity_id
_entity_poly.type
_entity_poly.pdbx_seq_one_letter_code
_entity_poly.pdbx_strand_id
1 'polypeptide(L)'
;MTTEFWIEKGWGDSVDNMTFDDISVAIEELIKMDEEHDAFWVGHLSKEYVLEVHKDLNMFFVYGENQDEQIQAKVTNWEEVKHFYQLFFTNEFEQLRNEIALKPFLYKRLQNG
;
A
#
# COMPACT_ATOMS: atom_id res chain seq x y z
N MET A 1 20.18 -7.21 7.24
CA MET A 1 19.80 -7.30 5.82
C MET A 1 19.00 -6.05 5.53
N THR A 2 19.42 -5.27 4.55
CA THR A 2 18.65 -4.14 4.02
C THR A 2 17.51 -4.70 3.17
N THR A 3 16.29 -4.25 3.41
CA THR A 3 15.12 -4.64 2.61
C THR A 3 14.99 -3.67 1.43
N GLU A 4 14.34 -4.10 0.35
CA GLU A 4 14.11 -3.23 -0.81
C GLU A 4 12.86 -2.36 -0.65
N PHE A 5 12.44 -2.09 0.60
CA PHE A 5 11.18 -1.43 0.90
C PHE A 5 11.39 -0.13 1.66
N TRP A 6 10.54 0.85 1.39
CA TRP A 6 10.40 2.09 2.14
C TRP A 6 8.94 2.29 2.55
N ILE A 7 8.73 3.02 3.64
CA ILE A 7 7.42 3.50 4.06
C ILE A 7 7.44 5.01 4.22
N GLU A 8 6.40 5.67 3.75
CA GLU A 8 6.13 7.10 3.96
C GLU A 8 4.75 7.23 4.59
N LYS A 9 4.65 8.03 5.65
CA LYS A 9 3.41 8.22 6.39
C LYS A 9 2.89 9.64 6.12
N GLY A 10 1.58 9.79 5.93
CA GLY A 10 0.95 11.08 5.63
C GLY A 10 1.18 12.15 6.71
N TRP A 11 1.60 11.76 7.91
CA TRP A 11 1.97 12.64 9.03
C TRP A 11 3.47 12.98 9.11
N GLY A 12 4.27 12.66 8.09
CA GLY A 12 5.59 13.25 7.88
C GLY A 12 6.81 12.41 8.28
N ASP A 13 6.64 11.15 8.68
CA ASP A 13 7.77 10.24 8.88
C ASP A 13 7.98 9.33 7.67
N SER A 14 9.25 9.08 7.34
CA SER A 14 9.65 8.08 6.35
C SER A 14 10.77 7.17 6.87
N VAL A 15 10.74 5.91 6.45
CA VAL A 15 11.72 4.89 6.83
C VAL A 15 12.15 4.10 5.61
N ASP A 16 13.44 4.11 5.32
CA ASP A 16 14.07 3.22 4.33
C ASP A 16 14.46 1.88 4.97
N ASN A 17 14.57 0.84 4.14
CA ASN A 17 14.91 -0.53 4.58
C ASN A 17 13.96 -1.05 5.66
N MET A 18 12.69 -0.71 5.54
CA MET A 18 11.67 -1.01 6.53
C MET A 18 11.43 -2.53 6.67
N THR A 19 10.91 -2.92 7.82
CA THR A 19 10.52 -4.28 8.18
C THR A 19 9.00 -4.40 8.26
N PHE A 20 8.47 -5.62 8.26
CA PHE A 20 7.04 -5.81 8.42
C PHE A 20 6.47 -5.25 9.74
N ASP A 21 7.29 -5.14 10.78
CA ASP A 21 6.89 -4.50 12.04
C ASP A 21 6.58 -3.01 11.85
N ASP A 22 7.28 -2.32 10.95
CA ASP A 22 7.04 -0.90 10.64
C ASP A 22 5.65 -0.68 10.01
N ILE A 23 5.15 -1.64 9.22
CA ILE A 23 3.75 -1.63 8.71
C ILE A 23 2.77 -1.72 9.87
N SER A 24 3.02 -2.62 10.82
CA SER A 24 2.13 -2.79 11.97
C SER A 24 2.05 -1.51 12.80
N VAL A 25 3.19 -0.85 13.02
CA VAL A 25 3.26 0.46 13.68
C VAL A 25 2.51 1.52 12.87
N ALA A 26 2.73 1.59 11.56
CA ALA A 26 2.06 2.58 10.71
C ALA A 26 0.53 2.43 10.69
N ILE A 27 0.01 1.20 10.70
CA ILE A 27 -1.43 0.94 10.81
C ILE A 27 -1.97 1.43 12.17
N GLU A 28 -1.28 1.10 13.27
CA GLU A 28 -1.69 1.54 14.61
C GLU A 28 -1.68 3.06 14.78
N GLU A 29 -0.73 3.74 14.14
CA GLU A 29 -0.64 5.20 14.08
C GLU A 29 -1.77 5.77 13.20
N LEU A 30 -1.95 5.27 11.99
CA LEU A 30 -2.98 5.71 11.03
C LEU A 30 -4.39 5.69 11.65
N ILE A 31 -4.72 4.63 12.41
CA ILE A 31 -6.03 4.51 13.09
C ILE A 31 -6.28 5.68 14.04
N LYS A 32 -5.22 6.25 14.64
CA LYS A 32 -5.27 7.33 15.62
C LYS A 32 -5.18 8.73 15.01
N MET A 33 -4.76 8.84 13.74
CA MET A 33 -4.63 10.13 13.05
C MET A 33 -5.99 10.80 12.81
N ASP A 34 -6.00 12.10 12.56
CA ASP A 34 -7.20 12.81 12.13
C ASP A 34 -7.54 12.51 10.66
N GLU A 35 -8.58 13.16 10.13
CA GLU A 35 -9.01 12.99 8.74
C GLU A 35 -8.06 13.69 7.73
N GLU A 36 -7.13 14.52 8.19
CA GLU A 36 -6.18 15.25 7.33
C GLU A 36 -4.94 14.40 7.02
N HIS A 37 -4.52 13.53 7.95
CA HIS A 37 -3.35 12.66 7.82
C HIS A 37 -3.76 11.19 7.72
N ASP A 38 -4.55 10.88 6.70
CA ASP A 38 -5.34 9.65 6.63
C ASP A 38 -4.73 8.56 5.74
N ALA A 39 -3.43 8.62 5.38
CA ALA A 39 -2.81 7.62 4.52
C ALA A 39 -1.35 7.32 4.86
N PHE A 40 -0.88 6.16 4.42
CA PHE A 40 0.55 5.85 4.27
C PHE A 40 0.81 5.02 3.01
N TRP A 41 2.06 5.05 2.56
CA TRP A 41 2.56 4.40 1.35
C TRP A 41 3.71 3.47 1.69
N VAL A 42 3.71 2.28 1.12
CA VAL A 42 4.88 1.38 1.12
C VAL A 42 5.30 1.15 -0.31
N GLY A 43 6.57 1.42 -0.62
CA GLY A 43 7.11 1.20 -1.96
C GLY A 43 8.21 0.17 -2.01
N HIS A 44 8.34 -0.48 -3.17
CA HIS A 44 9.43 -1.40 -3.49
C HIS A 44 10.45 -0.70 -4.41
N LEU A 45 11.67 -0.51 -3.93
CA LEU A 45 12.73 0.26 -4.59
C LEU A 45 13.02 -0.22 -6.03
N SER A 46 13.23 -1.53 -6.24
CA SER A 46 13.65 -2.04 -7.56
C SER A 46 12.53 -2.14 -8.60
N LYS A 47 11.27 -2.15 -8.16
CA LYS A 47 10.10 -2.31 -9.03
C LYS A 47 9.32 -1.01 -9.18
N GLU A 48 9.59 -0.04 -8.31
CA GLU A 48 8.85 1.20 -8.19
C GLU A 48 7.34 0.97 -7.92
N TYR A 49 6.96 -0.19 -7.42
CA TYR A 49 5.57 -0.48 -7.05
C TYR A 49 5.26 0.18 -5.71
N VAL A 50 4.02 0.62 -5.53
CA VAL A 50 3.55 1.26 -4.30
C VAL A 50 2.22 0.65 -3.87
N LEU A 51 2.12 0.30 -2.59
CA LEU A 51 0.88 -0.08 -1.93
C LEU A 51 0.51 0.98 -0.90
N GLU A 52 -0.62 1.63 -1.15
CA GLU A 52 -1.16 2.73 -0.38
C GLU A 52 -2.44 2.29 0.32
N VAL A 53 -2.61 2.73 1.57
CA VAL A 53 -3.86 2.52 2.31
C VAL A 53 -4.29 3.80 3.01
N HIS A 54 -5.59 4.06 2.94
CA HIS A 54 -6.25 5.17 3.62
C HIS A 54 -6.95 4.68 4.89
N LYS A 55 -7.16 5.59 5.85
CA LYS A 55 -7.83 5.32 7.13
C LYS A 55 -9.22 4.75 6.95
N ASP A 56 -9.90 5.18 5.89
CA ASP A 56 -11.23 4.73 5.56
C ASP A 56 -11.27 3.33 4.93
N LEU A 57 -10.12 2.65 4.77
CA LEU A 57 -9.95 1.34 4.13
C LEU A 57 -10.07 1.36 2.60
N ASN A 58 -9.82 2.48 1.94
CA ASN A 58 -9.43 2.45 0.54
C ASN A 58 -7.96 2.01 0.41
N MET A 59 -7.70 1.09 -0.50
CA MET A 59 -6.36 0.61 -0.82
C MET A 59 -6.09 0.79 -2.31
N PHE A 60 -4.87 1.23 -2.62
CA PHE A 60 -4.42 1.45 -3.99
C PHE A 60 -3.11 0.70 -4.21
N PHE A 61 -3.04 -0.08 -5.26
CA PHE A 61 -1.80 -0.69 -5.73
C PHE A 61 -1.42 -0.04 -7.05
N VAL A 62 -0.33 0.73 -7.02
CA VAL A 62 0.27 1.41 -8.17
C VAL A 62 1.45 0.57 -8.65
N TYR A 63 1.45 0.25 -9.94
CA TYR A 63 2.41 -0.66 -10.56
C TYR A 63 2.62 -0.30 -12.04
N GLY A 64 3.42 -1.11 -12.73
CA GLY A 64 3.85 -0.84 -14.12
C GLY A 64 5.27 -0.27 -14.15
N GLU A 65 5.90 -0.26 -15.33
CA GLU A 65 7.30 0.18 -15.49
C GLU A 65 7.50 1.68 -15.18
N ASN A 66 6.44 2.49 -15.24
CA ASN A 66 6.47 3.92 -14.94
C ASN A 66 5.36 4.32 -13.96
N GLN A 67 4.91 3.41 -13.09
CA GLN A 67 3.76 3.63 -12.19
C GLN A 67 2.49 4.08 -12.96
N ASP A 68 2.31 3.58 -14.18
CA ASP A 68 1.23 3.97 -15.10
C ASP A 68 -0.04 3.11 -14.95
N GLU A 69 0.03 2.06 -14.13
CA GLU A 69 -1.11 1.23 -13.78
C GLU A 69 -1.48 1.39 -12.31
N GLN A 70 -2.78 1.36 -12.04
CA GLN A 70 -3.31 1.42 -10.68
C GLN A 70 -4.57 0.57 -10.58
N ILE A 71 -4.66 -0.19 -9.48
CA ILE A 71 -5.92 -0.82 -9.06
C ILE A 71 -6.30 -0.33 -7.67
N GLN A 72 -7.61 -0.20 -7.46
CA GLN A 72 -8.19 0.23 -6.20
C GLN A 72 -9.14 -0.84 -5.68
N ALA A 73 -9.12 -1.07 -4.36
CA ALA A 73 -10.14 -1.84 -3.69
C ALA A 73 -10.56 -1.17 -2.38
N LYS A 74 -11.82 -1.37 -2.00
CA LYS A 74 -12.26 -1.15 -0.63
C LYS A 74 -11.98 -2.43 0.16
N VAL A 75 -11.14 -2.32 1.19
CA VAL A 75 -10.85 -3.44 2.09
C VAL A 75 -11.78 -3.41 3.31
N THR A 76 -11.91 -4.55 3.96
CA THR A 76 -12.99 -4.80 4.94
C THR A 76 -12.58 -4.43 6.35
N ASN A 77 -11.29 -4.61 6.68
CA ASN A 77 -10.73 -4.39 8.00
C ASN A 77 -9.19 -4.32 7.94
N TRP A 78 -8.55 -4.01 9.07
CA TRP A 78 -7.10 -3.88 9.18
C TRP A 78 -6.32 -5.19 9.08
N GLU A 79 -6.94 -6.34 9.37
CA GLU A 79 -6.29 -7.64 9.17
C GLU A 79 -6.15 -7.97 7.68
N GLU A 80 -7.13 -7.58 6.88
CA GLU A 80 -7.03 -7.64 5.42
C GLU A 80 -5.97 -6.68 4.86
N VAL A 81 -5.82 -5.48 5.44
CA VAL A 81 -4.73 -4.56 5.10
C VAL A 81 -3.36 -5.23 5.35
N LYS A 82 -3.17 -5.83 6.53
CA LYS A 82 -1.94 -6.56 6.87
C LYS A 82 -1.66 -7.71 5.90
N HIS A 83 -2.69 -8.46 5.51
CA HIS A 83 -2.57 -9.54 4.53
C HIS A 83 -2.04 -9.03 3.18
N PHE A 84 -2.57 -7.93 2.65
CA PHE A 84 -2.07 -7.36 1.39
C PHE A 84 -0.65 -6.82 1.51
N TYR A 85 -0.31 -6.18 2.63
CA TYR A 85 1.07 -5.78 2.87
C TYR A 85 2.01 -6.98 3.04
N GLN A 86 1.54 -8.10 3.60
CA GLN A 86 2.34 -9.31 3.69
C GLN A 86 2.67 -9.84 2.28
N LEU A 87 1.68 -9.91 1.39
CA LEU A 87 1.90 -10.29 -0.01
C LEU A 87 2.87 -9.33 -0.71
N PHE A 88 2.74 -8.03 -0.48
CA PHE A 88 3.65 -7.01 -1.03
C PHE A 88 5.09 -7.22 -0.52
N PHE A 89 5.26 -7.43 0.78
CA PHE A 89 6.57 -7.58 1.42
C PHE A 89 7.26 -8.91 1.06
N THR A 90 6.50 -9.93 0.69
CA THR A 90 7.02 -11.21 0.18
C THR A 90 7.17 -11.25 -1.34
N ASN A 91 7.00 -10.12 -2.03
CA ASN A 91 7.10 -10.00 -3.49
C ASN A 91 6.06 -10.83 -4.28
N GLU A 92 4.94 -11.19 -3.66
CA GLU A 92 3.84 -11.94 -4.28
C GLU A 92 2.91 -11.00 -5.08
N PHE A 93 3.49 -10.16 -5.94
CA PHE A 93 2.79 -9.05 -6.59
C PHE A 93 1.67 -9.50 -7.52
N GLU A 94 1.82 -10.64 -8.22
CA GLU A 94 0.77 -11.18 -9.07
C GLU A 94 -0.44 -11.62 -8.25
N GLN A 95 -0.19 -12.27 -7.10
CA GLN A 95 -1.25 -12.67 -6.18
C GLN A 95 -1.93 -11.45 -5.56
N LEU A 96 -1.15 -10.48 -5.07
CA LEU A 96 -1.65 -9.20 -4.56
C LEU A 96 -2.60 -8.53 -5.56
N ARG A 97 -2.14 -8.38 -6.81
CA ARG A 97 -2.93 -7.75 -7.88
C ARG A 97 -4.24 -8.50 -8.13
N ASN A 98 -4.17 -9.83 -8.21
CA ASN A 98 -5.35 -10.66 -8.47
C ASN A 98 -6.36 -10.58 -7.32
N GLU A 99 -5.91 -10.62 -6.07
CA GLU A 99 -6.80 -10.56 -4.91
C GLU A 99 -7.47 -9.19 -4.76
N ILE A 100 -6.73 -8.09 -4.99
CA ILE A 100 -7.30 -6.74 -5.04
C ILE A 100 -8.32 -6.62 -6.18
N ALA A 101 -8.02 -7.15 -7.38
CA ALA A 101 -8.91 -7.09 -8.54
C ALA A 101 -10.22 -7.88 -8.37
N LEU A 102 -10.27 -8.87 -7.48
CA LEU A 102 -11.47 -9.62 -7.15
C LEU A 102 -12.39 -8.88 -6.16
N LYS A 103 -11.91 -7.80 -5.54
CA LYS A 103 -12.72 -7.00 -4.61
C LYS A 103 -13.74 -6.15 -5.35
N PRO A 104 -14.96 -5.99 -4.81
CA PRO A 104 -15.98 -5.18 -5.44
C PRO A 104 -15.66 -3.69 -5.29
N PHE A 105 -14.91 -3.07 -6.21
CA PHE A 105 -14.89 -1.62 -6.51
C PHE A 105 -14.04 -1.30 -7.77
N LEU A 106 -14.10 -0.04 -8.26
CA LEU A 106 -13.69 0.44 -9.59
C LEU A 106 -12.18 0.33 -9.93
N TYR A 107 -11.86 -0.44 -10.97
CA TYR A 107 -10.62 -0.31 -11.74
C TYR A 107 -10.61 1.04 -12.46
N LYS A 108 -9.57 1.86 -12.24
CA LYS A 108 -9.36 3.10 -12.99
C LYS A 108 -7.91 3.10 -13.49
N ARG A 109 -7.73 2.82 -14.79
CA ARG A 109 -6.44 3.04 -15.46
C ARG A 109 -6.06 4.51 -15.30
N LEU A 110 -4.85 4.80 -14.83
CA LEU A 110 -4.32 6.16 -14.84
C LEU A 110 -4.25 6.62 -16.29
N GLN A 111 -5.13 7.54 -16.68
CA GLN A 111 -4.99 8.24 -17.95
C GLN A 111 -4.02 9.38 -17.70
N ASN A 112 -2.73 9.12 -17.94
CA ASN A 112 -1.74 10.18 -18.02
C ASN A 112 -2.14 11.07 -19.21
N GLY A 113 -2.60 12.29 -18.91
CA GLY A 113 -2.94 13.31 -19.90
C GLY A 113 -1.71 14.03 -20.43
#